data_AF-A0A812UTS5-F1
#
_entry.id   AF-A0A812UTS5-F1
#
_cell.length_a   1.000
_cell.length_b   1.000
_cell.length_c   1.000
_cell.angle_alpha   90.00
_cell.angle_beta   90.00
_cell.angle_gamma   90.00
#
_symmetry.space_group_name_H-M   'P 1'
#
loop_
_entity.id
_entity.type
_entity.pdbx_description
1 polymer ?
#
loop_
_entity_poly.entity_id
_entity_poly.type
_entity_poly.pdbx_seq_one_letter_code
_entity_poly.pdbx_strand_id
1 'polypeptide(L)'
;MAEKPPEEEKPAETYPIMALAQKRTMLMGENCPDRERIRSEILATVREKGMLPYYEKYLCPGVVGPPDESLKAQLQKQNEEEQATLEEKIKDAKENLGDIEIRDALLAKATFFNRIGDKEQAIKGYEEAFAKTVGVGAKLDNILTVIRIAFFFDDTALMKKHIDRAKTELGKGGDWERRNKLKVYEGIYLMISRSWKEAAKLFLNVMPTFTATELVEFKDFVFYAVIVAM
;
A
#
# COMPACT_ATOMS: atom_id res chain seq x y z
N MET A 1 -22.19 -35.83 5.37
CA MET A 1 -21.92 -34.43 5.76
C MET A 1 -20.60 -34.05 5.10
N ALA A 2 -20.65 -33.33 3.99
CA ALA A 2 -19.45 -32.81 3.35
C ALA A 2 -18.97 -31.60 4.16
N GLU A 3 -17.77 -31.69 4.72
CA GLU A 3 -17.09 -30.56 5.34
C GLU A 3 -16.93 -29.48 4.26
N LYS A 4 -17.52 -28.31 4.51
CA LYS A 4 -17.22 -27.12 3.71
C LYS A 4 -15.70 -26.89 3.81
N PRO A 5 -14.99 -26.68 2.67
CA PRO A 5 -13.61 -26.23 2.73
C PRO A 5 -13.55 -24.93 3.55
N PRO A 6 -12.49 -24.73 4.34
CA PRO A 6 -12.34 -23.51 5.12
C PRO A 6 -12.45 -22.33 4.16
N GLU A 7 -13.39 -21.43 4.43
CA GLU A 7 -13.47 -20.14 3.75
C GLU A 7 -12.11 -19.48 3.98
N GLU A 8 -11.28 -19.42 2.93
CA GLU A 8 -10.06 -18.62 2.95
C GLU A 8 -10.50 -17.20 3.35
N GLU A 9 -10.17 -16.80 4.58
CA GLU A 9 -10.34 -15.42 5.02
C GLU A 9 -9.66 -14.54 3.99
N LYS A 10 -10.45 -13.87 3.15
CA LYS A 10 -9.92 -12.91 2.19
C LYS A 10 -9.07 -11.95 3.01
N PRO A 11 -7.75 -11.85 2.76
CA PRO A 11 -6.89 -10.99 3.56
C PRO A 11 -7.48 -9.59 3.52
N ALA A 12 -7.60 -8.95 4.70
CA ALA A 12 -8.18 -7.62 4.83
C ALA A 12 -7.62 -6.72 3.72
N GLU A 13 -8.50 -6.09 2.94
CA GLU A 13 -8.10 -5.27 1.79
C GLU A 13 -7.11 -4.20 2.26
N THR A 14 -5.84 -4.41 1.94
CA THR A 14 -4.75 -3.55 2.36
C THR A 14 -4.38 -2.65 1.20
N TYR A 15 -4.51 -1.34 1.43
CA TYR A 15 -4.14 -0.32 0.47
C TYR A 15 -2.69 0.13 0.71
N PRO A 16 -1.91 0.43 -0.34
CA PRO A 16 -2.23 0.33 -1.77
C PRO A 16 -2.25 -1.11 -2.30
N ILE A 17 -3.00 -1.34 -3.38
CA ILE A 17 -3.10 -2.65 -4.05
C ILE A 17 -1.80 -2.92 -4.82
N MET A 18 -0.87 -3.65 -4.21
CA MET A 18 0.46 -3.90 -4.78
C MET A 18 0.41 -4.63 -6.14
N ALA A 19 -0.57 -5.53 -6.31
CA ALA A 19 -0.82 -6.21 -7.58
C ALA A 19 -1.07 -5.24 -8.76
N LEU A 20 -1.66 -4.07 -8.49
CA LEU A 20 -1.91 -3.06 -9.51
C LEU A 20 -0.60 -2.41 -10.01
N ALA A 21 0.35 -2.15 -9.11
CA ALA A 21 1.68 -1.64 -9.48
C ALA A 21 2.49 -2.70 -10.26
N GLN A 22 2.40 -3.97 -9.88
CA GLN A 22 3.03 -5.07 -10.61
C GLN A 22 2.46 -5.20 -12.03
N LYS A 23 1.13 -5.21 -12.18
CA LYS A 23 0.46 -5.25 -13.49
C LYS A 23 0.82 -4.06 -14.37
N ARG A 24 0.92 -2.85 -13.80
CA ARG A 24 1.41 -1.66 -14.51
C ARG A 24 2.84 -1.88 -15.04
N THR A 25 3.73 -2.39 -14.19
CA THR A 25 5.13 -2.65 -14.57
C THR A 25 5.21 -3.73 -15.66
N MET A 26 4.39 -4.77 -15.59
CA MET A 26 4.30 -5.80 -16.64
C MET A 26 3.87 -5.22 -17.99
N LEU A 27 2.90 -4.30 -18.01
CA LEU A 27 2.46 -3.63 -19.24
C LEU A 27 3.52 -2.71 -19.84
N MET A 28 4.35 -2.09 -19.00
CA MET A 28 5.50 -1.29 -19.45
C MET A 28 6.64 -2.15 -20.02
N GLY A 29 6.68 -3.45 -19.68
CA GLY A 29 7.66 -4.40 -20.19
C GLY A 29 7.40 -4.81 -21.64
N GLU A 30 8.48 -5.10 -22.37
CA GLU A 30 8.41 -5.53 -23.78
C GLU A 30 7.72 -6.90 -23.93
N ASN A 31 7.90 -7.81 -22.96
CA ASN A 31 7.40 -9.19 -22.97
C ASN A 31 6.15 -9.40 -22.09
N CYS A 32 5.06 -8.70 -22.40
CA CYS A 32 3.80 -8.88 -21.69
C CYS A 32 2.93 -9.97 -22.36
N PRO A 33 2.66 -11.12 -21.70
CA PRO A 33 2.00 -12.25 -22.33
C PRO A 33 0.51 -12.02 -22.67
N ASP A 34 -0.18 -11.03 -22.09
CA ASP A 34 -1.57 -10.70 -22.45
C ASP A 34 -1.91 -9.23 -22.14
N ARG A 35 -1.47 -8.28 -22.97
CA ARG A 35 -1.64 -6.83 -22.72
C ARG A 35 -3.10 -6.40 -22.55
N GLU A 36 -4.01 -6.95 -23.35
CA GLU A 36 -5.42 -6.55 -23.32
C GLU A 36 -6.15 -7.02 -22.05
N ARG A 37 -5.90 -8.26 -21.63
CA ARG A 37 -6.46 -8.79 -20.38
C ARG A 37 -6.01 -7.98 -19.19
N ILE A 38 -4.70 -7.74 -19.05
CA ILE A 38 -4.15 -6.97 -17.92
C ILE A 38 -4.69 -5.54 -17.92
N ARG A 39 -4.82 -4.91 -19.10
CA ARG A 39 -5.43 -3.57 -19.23
C ARG A 39 -6.88 -3.56 -18.76
N SER A 40 -7.67 -4.56 -19.12
CA SER A 40 -9.07 -4.68 -18.68
C SER A 40 -9.19 -4.87 -17.16
N GLU A 41 -8.31 -5.69 -16.57
CA GLU A 41 -8.26 -5.90 -15.13
C GLU A 41 -7.87 -4.61 -14.39
N ILE A 42 -6.88 -3.85 -14.88
CA ILE A 42 -6.52 -2.54 -14.33
C ILE A 42 -7.70 -1.57 -14.39
N LEU A 43 -8.39 -1.50 -15.52
CA LEU A 43 -9.56 -0.62 -15.68
C LEU A 43 -10.71 -1.02 -14.77
N ALA A 44 -10.94 -2.32 -14.55
CA ALA A 44 -11.92 -2.81 -13.61
C ALA A 44 -11.58 -2.38 -12.17
N THR A 45 -10.32 -2.55 -11.74
CA THR A 45 -9.88 -2.12 -10.41
C THR A 45 -9.97 -0.60 -10.24
N VAL A 46 -9.61 0.18 -11.26
CA VAL A 46 -9.73 1.66 -11.24
C VAL A 46 -11.18 2.09 -11.07
N ARG A 47 -12.11 1.44 -11.78
CA ARG A 47 -13.57 1.68 -11.67
C ARG A 47 -14.12 1.31 -10.31
N GLU A 48 -13.73 0.14 -9.79
CA GLU A 48 -14.22 -0.36 -8.52
C GLU A 48 -13.74 0.49 -7.33
N LYS A 49 -12.48 0.94 -7.35
CA LYS A 49 -11.85 1.61 -6.20
C LYS A 49 -11.79 3.14 -6.31
N GLY A 50 -12.26 3.71 -7.42
CA GLY A 50 -12.32 5.17 -7.61
C GLY A 50 -10.95 5.83 -7.86
N MET A 51 -10.00 5.12 -8.49
CA MET A 51 -8.60 5.54 -8.57
C MET A 51 -8.31 6.62 -9.63
N LEU A 52 -9.00 7.76 -9.54
CA LEU A 52 -8.88 8.85 -10.53
C LEU A 52 -7.47 9.47 -10.58
N PRO A 53 -6.85 9.94 -9.47
CA PRO A 53 -5.49 10.49 -9.50
C PRO A 53 -4.46 9.51 -10.07
N TYR A 54 -4.60 8.22 -9.76
CA TYR A 54 -3.72 7.19 -10.30
C TYR A 54 -3.93 6.99 -11.80
N TYR A 55 -5.19 6.95 -12.25
CA TYR A 55 -5.56 6.81 -13.65
C TYR A 55 -5.01 7.95 -14.51
N GLU A 56 -5.14 9.19 -14.05
CA GLU A 56 -4.70 10.36 -14.81
C GLU A 56 -3.19 10.50 -14.89
N LYS A 57 -2.48 10.29 -13.77
CA LYS A 57 -1.03 10.56 -13.70
C LYS A 57 -0.16 9.39 -14.16
N TYR A 58 -0.61 8.15 -13.96
CA TYR A 58 0.27 6.97 -14.08
C TYR A 58 -0.20 5.92 -15.09
N LEU A 59 -1.49 5.93 -15.48
CA LEU A 59 -2.05 4.97 -16.44
C LEU A 59 -2.28 5.58 -17.82
N CYS A 60 -2.75 6.82 -17.90
CA CYS A 60 -2.92 7.56 -19.15
C CYS A 60 -1.72 8.50 -19.43
N PRO A 61 -1.32 8.71 -20.70
CA PRO A 61 -1.74 7.98 -21.90
C PRO A 61 -0.96 6.68 -22.17
N GLY A 62 0.11 6.40 -21.41
CA GLY A 62 1.12 5.40 -21.77
C GLY A 62 0.70 3.94 -21.62
N VAL A 63 -0.01 3.58 -20.54
CA VAL A 63 -0.25 2.17 -20.15
C VAL A 63 -1.63 1.69 -20.61
N VAL A 64 -2.63 2.56 -20.49
CA VAL A 64 -4.05 2.23 -20.70
C VAL A 64 -4.64 3.00 -21.89
N GLY A 65 -3.84 3.75 -22.65
CA GLY A 65 -4.31 4.50 -23.82
C GLY A 65 -4.97 5.85 -23.47
N PRO A 66 -5.68 6.47 -24.43
CA PRO A 66 -6.25 7.80 -24.24
C PRO A 66 -7.28 7.84 -23.10
N PRO A 67 -7.36 8.97 -22.36
CA PRO A 67 -8.25 9.13 -21.24
C PRO A 67 -9.73 9.04 -21.66
N ASP A 68 -10.50 8.19 -20.98
CA ASP A 68 -11.96 8.14 -21.12
C ASP A 68 -12.58 9.26 -20.26
N GLU A 69 -13.04 10.33 -20.91
CA GLU A 69 -13.63 11.50 -20.23
C GLU A 69 -14.92 11.17 -19.47
N SER A 70 -15.69 10.18 -19.93
CA SER A 70 -16.92 9.76 -19.25
C SER A 70 -16.57 9.04 -17.94
N LEU A 71 -15.57 8.16 -17.98
CA LEU A 71 -15.07 7.50 -16.79
C LEU A 71 -14.49 8.50 -15.79
N LYS A 72 -13.71 9.49 -16.26
CA LYS A 72 -13.16 10.55 -15.40
C LYS A 72 -14.24 11.33 -14.66
N ALA A 73 -15.28 11.78 -15.37
CA ALA A 73 -16.37 12.54 -14.77
C ALA A 73 -17.14 11.71 -13.71
N GLN A 74 -17.37 10.42 -13.98
CA GLN A 74 -18.00 9.52 -13.01
C GLN A 74 -17.16 9.35 -11.75
N LEU A 75 -15.86 9.08 -11.91
CA LEU A 75 -14.95 8.87 -10.78
C LEU A 75 -14.72 10.16 -9.98
N GLN A 76 -14.67 11.31 -10.65
CA GLN A 76 -14.53 12.60 -9.98
C GLN A 76 -15.73 12.87 -9.08
N LYS A 77 -16.95 12.66 -9.59
CA LYS A 77 -18.17 12.84 -8.81
C LYS A 77 -18.21 11.92 -7.59
N GLN A 78 -17.89 10.64 -7.77
CA GLN A 78 -17.83 9.68 -6.65
C GLN A 78 -16.79 10.08 -5.59
N ASN A 79 -15.61 10.53 -6.02
CA ASN A 79 -14.54 10.93 -5.11
C ASN A 79 -14.89 12.22 -4.35
N GLU A 80 -15.52 13.20 -5.01
CA GLU A 80 -15.98 14.45 -4.38
C GLU A 80 -17.07 14.19 -3.33
N GLU A 81 -18.03 13.31 -3.64
CA GLU A 81 -19.08 12.89 -2.70
C GLU A 81 -18.48 12.19 -1.46
N GLU A 82 -17.60 11.20 -1.66
CA GLU A 82 -16.99 10.48 -0.54
C GLU A 82 -16.05 11.40 0.27
N GLN A 83 -15.28 12.26 -0.38
CA GLN A 83 -14.43 13.25 0.29
C GLN A 83 -15.26 14.20 1.15
N ALA A 84 -16.41 14.69 0.66
CA ALA A 84 -17.29 15.56 1.44
C ALA A 84 -17.80 14.85 2.71
N THR A 85 -18.21 13.58 2.60
CA THR A 85 -18.66 12.81 3.79
C THR A 85 -17.54 12.57 4.80
N LEU A 86 -16.30 12.37 4.34
CA LEU A 86 -15.14 12.19 5.22
C LEU A 86 -14.76 13.50 5.91
N GLU A 87 -14.86 14.63 5.22
CA GLU A 87 -14.61 15.95 5.81
C GLU A 87 -15.67 16.34 6.83
N GLU A 88 -16.95 16.00 6.59
CA GLU A 88 -18.03 16.16 7.56
C GLU A 88 -17.76 15.31 8.82
N LYS A 89 -17.40 14.03 8.65
CA LYS A 89 -17.04 13.14 9.76
C LYS A 89 -15.84 13.67 10.57
N ILE A 90 -14.86 14.28 9.92
CA ILE A 90 -13.72 14.89 10.62
C ILE A 90 -14.15 16.14 11.40
N LYS A 91 -15.06 16.95 10.86
CA LYS A 91 -15.60 18.12 11.57
C LYS A 91 -16.42 17.68 12.79
N ASP A 92 -17.33 16.74 12.60
CA ASP A 92 -18.13 16.17 13.68
C ASP A 92 -17.24 15.54 14.76
N ALA A 93 -16.22 14.78 14.38
CA ALA A 93 -15.28 14.21 15.34
C ALA A 93 -14.48 15.27 16.11
N LYS A 94 -14.17 16.41 15.49
CA LYS A 94 -13.46 17.52 16.14
C LYS A 94 -14.33 18.34 17.08
N GLU A 95 -15.61 18.48 16.75
CA GLU A 95 -16.56 19.30 17.51
C GLU A 95 -17.23 18.51 18.65
N ASN A 96 -17.53 17.23 18.40
CA ASN A 96 -18.41 16.43 19.26
C ASN A 96 -17.74 15.18 19.88
N LEU A 97 -16.59 14.73 19.38
CA LEU A 97 -15.95 13.47 19.81
C LEU A 97 -14.56 13.69 20.44
N GLY A 98 -13.91 12.60 20.85
CA GLY A 98 -12.61 12.61 21.50
C GLY A 98 -11.43 12.49 20.55
N ASP A 99 -10.22 12.55 21.12
CA ASP A 99 -8.96 12.45 20.37
C ASP A 99 -8.80 11.12 19.61
N ILE A 100 -9.47 10.05 20.05
CA ILE A 100 -9.44 8.73 19.41
C ILE A 100 -10.25 8.75 18.12
N GLU A 101 -11.46 9.31 18.16
CA GLU A 101 -12.33 9.41 16.99
C GLU A 101 -11.76 10.39 15.95
N ILE A 102 -11.13 11.48 16.40
CA ILE A 102 -10.40 12.39 15.50
C ILE A 102 -9.28 11.66 14.77
N ARG A 103 -8.50 10.82 15.48
CA ARG A 103 -7.44 10.00 14.87
C ARG A 103 -8.03 9.04 13.83
N ASP A 104 -9.12 8.35 14.15
CA ASP A 104 -9.71 7.36 13.26
C ASP A 104 -10.32 8.01 12.02
N ALA A 105 -10.94 9.19 12.16
CA ALA A 105 -11.41 9.99 11.03
C ALA A 105 -10.26 10.47 10.13
N LEU A 106 -9.13 10.89 10.71
CA LEU A 106 -7.92 11.26 9.96
C LEU A 106 -7.32 10.05 9.23
N LEU A 107 -7.28 8.88 9.86
CA LEU A 107 -6.82 7.63 9.24
C LEU A 107 -7.73 7.19 8.10
N ALA A 108 -9.05 7.32 8.25
CA ALA A 108 -10.01 7.04 7.19
C ALA A 108 -9.78 7.95 5.97
N LYS A 109 -9.57 9.25 6.20
CA LYS A 109 -9.21 10.20 5.13
C LYS A 109 -7.89 9.86 4.46
N ALA A 110 -6.85 9.52 5.22
CA ALA A 110 -5.56 9.10 4.66
C ALA A 110 -5.69 7.82 3.82
N THR A 111 -6.49 6.86 4.29
CA THR A 111 -6.75 5.59 3.60
C THR A 111 -7.56 5.81 2.32
N PHE A 112 -8.50 6.75 2.32
CA PHE A 112 -9.21 7.17 1.10
C PHE A 112 -8.23 7.75 0.06
N PHE A 113 -7.35 8.67 0.45
CA PHE A 113 -6.34 9.21 -0.48
C PHE A 113 -5.38 8.14 -1.00
N ASN A 114 -5.02 7.18 -0.15
CA ASN A 114 -4.21 6.02 -0.55
C ASN A 114 -4.98 5.14 -1.56
N ARG A 115 -6.28 4.92 -1.35
CA ARG A 115 -7.14 4.15 -2.26
C ARG A 115 -7.24 4.81 -3.63
N ILE A 116 -7.49 6.12 -3.69
CA ILE A 116 -7.60 6.82 -4.98
C ILE A 116 -6.23 6.99 -5.69
N GLY A 117 -5.13 6.78 -4.96
CA GLY A 117 -3.76 6.89 -5.45
C GLY A 117 -3.22 8.32 -5.49
N ASP A 118 -3.72 9.21 -4.61
CA ASP A 118 -3.11 10.51 -4.38
C ASP A 118 -1.96 10.38 -3.37
N LYS A 119 -0.74 10.27 -3.90
CA LYS A 119 0.48 10.10 -3.11
C LYS A 119 0.69 11.20 -2.08
N GLU A 120 0.54 12.46 -2.47
CA GLU A 120 0.94 13.60 -1.62
C GLU A 120 -0.05 13.81 -0.48
N GLN A 121 -1.34 13.74 -0.78
CA GLN A 121 -2.39 13.87 0.24
C GLN A 121 -2.42 12.68 1.18
N ALA A 122 -2.18 11.46 0.68
CA ALA A 122 -2.08 10.27 1.53
C ALA A 122 -0.92 10.39 2.53
N ILE A 123 0.27 10.79 2.08
CA ILE A 123 1.44 10.94 2.98
C ILE A 123 1.15 11.99 4.06
N LYS A 124 0.61 13.16 3.69
CA LYS A 124 0.24 14.20 4.66
C LYS A 124 -0.78 13.69 5.68
N GLY A 125 -1.82 13.00 5.22
CA GLY A 125 -2.84 12.41 6.09
C GLY A 125 -2.25 11.39 7.08
N TYR A 126 -1.35 10.52 6.64
CA TYR A 126 -0.68 9.57 7.53
C TYR A 126 0.31 10.24 8.49
N GLU A 127 0.92 11.36 8.11
CA GLU A 127 1.77 12.16 9.01
C GLU A 127 0.94 12.85 10.11
N GLU A 128 -0.20 13.43 9.76
CA GLU A 128 -1.15 14.00 10.72
C GLU A 128 -1.69 12.93 11.68
N ALA A 129 -2.10 11.77 11.13
CA ALA A 129 -2.54 10.65 11.93
C ALA A 129 -1.42 10.12 12.85
N PHE A 130 -0.18 10.04 12.36
CA PHE A 130 0.98 9.66 13.18
C PHE A 130 1.19 10.60 14.37
N ALA A 131 1.02 11.91 14.18
CA ALA A 131 1.19 12.89 15.25
C ALA A 131 0.14 12.75 16.35
N LYS A 132 -1.07 12.32 16.00
CA LYS A 132 -2.19 12.09 16.93
C LYS A 132 -2.19 10.69 17.56
N THR A 133 -1.53 9.72 16.94
CA THR A 133 -1.39 8.37 17.51
C THR A 133 -0.43 8.37 18.69
N VAL A 134 -0.79 7.70 19.80
CA VAL A 134 0.07 7.56 20.99
C VAL A 134 0.82 6.23 20.98
N GLY A 135 0.13 5.12 20.71
CA GLY A 135 0.69 3.77 20.78
C GLY A 135 1.74 3.48 19.71
N VAL A 136 2.86 2.85 20.10
CA VAL A 136 3.99 2.60 19.19
C VAL A 136 3.62 1.60 18.08
N GLY A 137 2.81 0.59 18.39
CA GLY A 137 2.29 -0.35 17.38
C GLY A 137 1.51 0.36 16.27
N ALA A 138 0.53 1.20 16.64
CA ALA A 138 -0.26 1.96 15.67
C ALA A 138 0.58 3.02 14.92
N LYS A 139 1.59 3.61 15.57
CA LYS A 139 2.56 4.49 14.90
C LYS A 139 3.35 3.74 13.82
N LEU A 140 3.80 2.53 14.13
CA LEU A 140 4.50 1.66 13.18
C LEU A 140 3.58 1.29 12.02
N ASP A 141 2.31 0.99 12.26
CA ASP A 141 1.35 0.66 11.18
C ASP A 141 1.18 1.82 10.19
N ASN A 142 1.11 3.06 10.69
CA ASN A 142 1.08 4.26 9.84
C ASN A 142 2.36 4.36 8.99
N ILE A 143 3.54 4.16 9.60
CA ILE A 143 4.81 4.22 8.86
C ILE A 143 4.89 3.09 7.82
N LEU A 144 4.52 1.86 8.17
CA LEU A 144 4.50 0.72 7.24
C LEU A 144 3.55 0.97 6.07
N THR A 145 2.42 1.64 6.29
CA THR A 145 1.51 2.05 5.22
C THR A 145 2.15 3.07 4.28
N VAL A 146 2.88 4.05 4.82
CA VAL A 146 3.63 5.02 3.99
C VAL A 146 4.75 4.35 3.20
N ILE A 147 5.42 3.34 3.76
CA ILE A 147 6.43 2.56 3.02
C ILE A 147 5.75 1.79 1.86
N ARG A 148 4.56 1.21 2.07
CA ARG A 148 3.80 0.56 0.97
C ARG A 148 3.42 1.55 -0.13
N ILE A 149 3.01 2.76 0.22
CA ILE A 149 2.77 3.85 -0.75
C ILE A 149 4.05 4.14 -1.53
N ALA A 150 5.20 4.22 -0.84
CA ALA A 150 6.48 4.44 -1.50
C ALA A 150 6.82 3.32 -2.50
N PHE A 151 6.62 2.04 -2.12
CA PHE A 151 6.78 0.90 -3.02
C PHE A 151 5.85 0.97 -4.24
N PHE A 152 4.59 1.32 -4.03
CA PHE A 152 3.60 1.42 -5.10
C PHE A 152 3.97 2.48 -6.17
N PHE A 153 4.61 3.58 -5.74
CA PHE A 153 5.07 4.65 -6.63
C PHE A 153 6.55 4.56 -7.03
N ASP A 154 7.25 3.48 -6.66
CA ASP A 154 8.68 3.26 -6.92
C ASP A 154 9.60 4.40 -6.42
N ASP A 155 9.25 5.02 -5.29
CA ASP A 155 10.04 6.12 -4.70
C ASP A 155 11.07 5.59 -3.69
N THR A 156 12.25 5.24 -4.19
CA THR A 156 13.34 4.67 -3.38
C THR A 156 13.85 5.60 -2.27
N ALA A 157 13.79 6.92 -2.47
CA ALA A 157 14.23 7.89 -1.46
C ALA A 157 13.24 7.93 -0.28
N LEU A 158 11.94 7.92 -0.59
CA LEU A 158 10.89 7.86 0.42
C LEU A 158 10.89 6.52 1.15
N MET A 159 11.10 5.39 0.44
CA MET A 159 11.23 4.07 1.06
C MET A 159 12.32 4.08 2.14
N LYS A 160 13.54 4.52 1.79
CA LYS A 160 14.66 4.55 2.74
C LYS A 160 14.36 5.40 3.97
N LYS A 161 13.87 6.62 3.76
CA LYS A 161 13.52 7.57 4.84
C LYS A 161 12.54 6.96 5.84
N HIS A 162 11.49 6.29 5.35
CA HIS A 162 10.47 5.72 6.22
C HIS A 162 10.88 4.36 6.83
N ILE A 163 11.73 3.57 6.16
CA ILE A 163 12.34 2.37 6.75
C ILE A 163 13.23 2.75 7.94
N ASP A 164 14.08 3.76 7.80
CA ASP A 164 14.95 4.23 8.90
C ASP A 164 14.12 4.79 10.07
N ARG A 165 13.04 5.52 9.76
CA ARG A 165 12.07 5.99 10.76
C ARG A 165 11.39 4.82 11.47
N ALA A 166 10.96 3.78 10.75
CA ALA A 166 10.35 2.59 11.31
C ALA A 166 11.31 1.86 12.25
N LYS A 167 12.59 1.70 11.87
CA LYS A 167 13.62 1.12 12.75
C LYS A 167 13.78 1.89 14.05
N THR A 168 13.77 3.22 13.98
CA THR A 168 13.86 4.10 15.14
C THR A 168 12.67 3.93 16.08
N GLU A 169 11.45 3.88 15.56
CA GLU A 169 10.24 3.65 16.37
C GLU A 169 10.20 2.22 16.95
N LEU A 170 10.65 1.21 16.20
CA LEU A 170 10.75 -0.17 16.65
C LEU A 170 11.66 -0.33 17.89
N GLY A 171 12.70 0.51 17.98
CA GLY A 171 13.61 0.56 19.11
C GLY A 171 12.98 1.10 20.40
N LYS A 172 11.91 1.89 20.29
CA LYS A 172 11.16 2.44 21.45
C LYS A 172 10.14 1.45 22.02
N GLY A 173 9.84 0.39 21.27
CA GLY A 173 8.83 -0.60 21.60
C GLY A 173 8.15 -1.06 20.32
N GLY A 174 8.05 -2.36 20.09
CA GLY A 174 7.46 -2.85 18.85
C GLY A 174 7.25 -4.33 18.93
N ASP A 175 6.04 -4.75 18.57
CA ASP A 175 5.65 -6.15 18.60
C ASP A 175 6.50 -6.96 17.64
N TRP A 176 6.76 -8.20 18.04
CA TRP A 176 7.60 -9.14 17.29
C TRP A 176 7.14 -9.26 15.82
N GLU A 177 5.82 -9.29 15.59
CA GLU A 177 5.24 -9.36 14.24
C GLU A 177 5.63 -8.15 13.38
N ARG A 178 5.54 -6.92 13.92
CA ARG A 178 5.91 -5.69 13.21
C ARG A 178 7.41 -5.64 12.92
N ARG A 179 8.25 -6.24 13.78
CA ARG A 179 9.69 -6.40 13.50
C ARG A 179 9.93 -7.28 12.29
N ASN A 180 9.19 -8.39 12.17
CA ASN A 180 9.33 -9.30 11.04
C ASN A 180 8.84 -8.66 9.74
N LYS A 181 7.70 -7.96 9.77
CA LYS A 181 7.23 -7.17 8.61
C LYS A 181 8.27 -6.16 8.16
N LEU A 182 8.82 -5.37 9.08
CA LEU A 182 9.85 -4.36 8.74
C LEU A 182 11.08 -4.99 8.06
N LYS A 183 11.52 -6.17 8.51
CA LYS A 183 12.64 -6.88 7.87
C LYS A 183 12.32 -7.34 6.44
N VAL A 184 11.08 -7.76 6.16
CA VAL A 184 10.66 -8.08 4.77
C VAL A 184 10.72 -6.82 3.90
N TYR A 185 10.18 -5.71 4.40
CA TYR A 185 10.15 -4.44 3.67
C TYR A 185 11.58 -3.94 3.40
N GLU A 186 12.45 -4.00 4.41
CA GLU A 186 13.86 -3.67 4.27
C GLU A 186 14.57 -4.60 3.28
N GLY A 187 14.34 -5.91 3.34
CA GLY A 187 14.93 -6.88 2.41
C GLY A 187 14.55 -6.59 0.96
N ILE A 188 13.29 -6.21 0.70
CA ILE A 188 12.84 -5.84 -0.66
C ILE A 188 13.45 -4.52 -1.11
N TYR A 189 13.56 -3.53 -0.22
CA TYR A 189 14.27 -2.28 -0.53
C TYR A 189 15.75 -2.53 -0.86
N LEU A 190 16.43 -3.41 -0.11
CA LEU A 190 17.82 -3.78 -0.37
C LEU A 190 17.97 -4.54 -1.69
N MET A 191 16.99 -5.38 -2.04
CA MET A 191 16.91 -6.06 -3.34
C MET A 191 16.83 -5.03 -4.49
N ILE A 192 15.95 -4.02 -4.38
CA ILE A 192 15.85 -2.92 -5.36
C ILE A 192 17.16 -2.12 -5.43
N SER A 193 17.81 -1.90 -4.28
CA SER A 193 19.09 -1.21 -4.15
C SER A 193 20.31 -2.08 -4.53
N ARG A 194 20.08 -3.28 -5.10
CA ARG A 194 21.12 -4.24 -5.55
C ARG A 194 22.07 -4.71 -4.45
N SER A 195 21.64 -4.67 -3.18
CA SER A 195 22.39 -5.13 -2.01
C SER A 195 21.99 -6.56 -1.63
N TRP A 196 22.32 -7.51 -2.51
CA TRP A 196 21.83 -8.90 -2.47
C TRP A 196 22.21 -9.64 -1.18
N LYS A 197 23.45 -9.49 -0.70
CA LYS A 197 23.94 -10.20 0.48
C LYS A 197 23.14 -9.88 1.74
N GLU A 198 22.83 -8.59 1.93
CA GLU A 198 22.06 -8.13 3.09
C GLU A 198 20.59 -8.53 2.97
N ALA A 199 20.03 -8.40 1.76
CA ALA A 199 18.67 -8.85 1.45
C ALA A 199 18.50 -10.35 1.72
N ALA A 200 19.43 -11.20 1.26
CA ALA A 200 19.41 -12.65 1.49
C ALA A 200 19.37 -12.99 2.98
N LYS A 201 20.24 -12.34 3.76
CA LYS A 201 20.32 -12.53 5.20
C LYS A 201 18.99 -12.17 5.88
N LEU A 202 18.37 -11.05 5.50
CA LEU A 202 17.08 -10.65 6.06
C LEU A 202 15.96 -11.61 5.66
N PHE A 203 15.90 -12.04 4.39
CA PHE A 203 14.88 -12.96 3.92
C PHE A 203 14.96 -14.33 4.59
N LEU A 204 16.15 -14.93 4.67
CA LEU A 204 16.34 -16.22 5.34
C LEU A 204 15.96 -16.17 6.82
N ASN A 205 16.21 -15.04 7.48
CA ASN A 205 15.84 -14.85 8.89
C ASN A 205 14.33 -14.74 9.12
N VAL A 206 13.57 -14.25 8.14
CA VAL A 206 12.12 -13.98 8.31
C VAL A 206 11.25 -15.07 7.68
N MET A 207 11.79 -15.86 6.75
CA MET A 207 11.10 -16.94 6.05
C MET A 207 10.24 -17.85 6.93
N PRO A 208 10.70 -18.39 8.08
CA PRO A 208 9.86 -19.26 8.92
C PRO A 208 8.72 -18.53 9.64
N THR A 209 8.71 -17.20 9.61
CA THR A 209 7.85 -16.33 10.41
C THR A 209 7.22 -15.22 9.56
N PHE A 210 7.01 -15.50 8.28
CA PHE A 210 6.52 -14.53 7.31
C PHE A 210 5.08 -14.11 7.62
N THR A 211 4.84 -12.80 7.71
CA THR A 211 3.51 -12.23 7.98
C THR A 211 3.17 -11.04 7.07
N ALA A 212 4.03 -10.69 6.11
CA ALA A 212 3.87 -9.51 5.24
C ALA A 212 3.04 -9.82 3.98
N THR A 213 1.87 -10.43 4.16
CA THR A 213 0.96 -10.80 3.06
C THR A 213 0.40 -9.59 2.31
N GLU A 214 0.42 -8.41 2.93
CA GLU A 214 0.00 -7.16 2.28
C GLU A 214 0.93 -6.67 1.17
N LEU A 215 2.15 -7.21 1.09
CA LEU A 215 3.18 -6.73 0.16
C LEU A 215 3.48 -7.74 -0.96
N VAL A 216 3.55 -9.02 -0.61
CA VAL A 216 3.86 -10.10 -1.55
C VAL A 216 3.23 -11.40 -1.06
N GLU A 217 2.80 -12.26 -2.00
CA GLU A 217 2.34 -13.60 -1.66
C GLU A 217 3.51 -14.45 -1.14
N PHE A 218 3.23 -15.38 -0.22
CA PHE A 218 4.27 -16.20 0.38
C PHE A 218 5.07 -17.00 -0.67
N LYS A 219 4.41 -17.51 -1.70
CA LYS A 219 5.05 -18.25 -2.79
C LYS A 219 6.10 -17.41 -3.53
N ASP A 220 5.74 -16.16 -3.86
CA ASP A 220 6.62 -15.23 -4.54
C ASP A 220 7.75 -14.77 -3.63
N PHE A 221 7.47 -14.57 -2.33
CA PHE A 221 8.50 -14.26 -1.34
C PHE A 221 9.56 -15.37 -1.25
N VAL A 222 9.15 -16.64 -1.21
CA VAL A 222 10.09 -17.78 -1.21
C VAL A 222 10.92 -17.80 -2.49
N PHE A 223 10.29 -17.55 -3.64
CA PHE A 223 10.99 -17.47 -4.92
C PHE A 223 12.08 -16.38 -4.92
N TYR A 224 11.74 -15.16 -4.47
CA TYR A 224 12.72 -14.08 -4.33
C TYR A 224 13.82 -14.40 -3.32
N ALA A 225 13.47 -15.02 -2.18
CA ALA A 225 14.44 -15.41 -1.17
C ALA A 225 15.46 -16.42 -1.72
N VAL A 226 15.03 -17.38 -2.54
CA VAL A 226 15.93 -18.34 -3.21
C VAL A 226 16.83 -17.62 -4.21
N ILE A 227 16.29 -16.77 -5.07
CA ILE A 227 17.09 -16.04 -6.08
C ILE A 227 18.15 -15.16 -5.44
N VAL A 228 17.79 -14.42 -4.38
CA VAL A 228 18.70 -13.48 -3.73
C VAL A 228 19.78 -14.21 -2.91
N ALA A 229 19.51 -15.46 -2.50
CA ALA A 229 20.47 -16.29 -1.75
C ALA A 229 21.45 -17.06 -2.65
N MET A 230 21.16 -17.21 -3.94
CA MET A 230 22.07 -17.81 -4.94
C MET A 230 23.15 -16.82 -5.40
#